data_AF-A0A1J1LQW8-F1
#
_entry.id   AF-A0A1J1LQW8-F1
#
_cell.length_a   1.000
_cell.length_b   1.000
_cell.length_c   1.000
_cell.angle_alpha   90.00
_cell.angle_beta   90.00
_cell.angle_gamma   90.00
#
_symmetry.space_group_name_H-M   'P 1'
#
loop_
_entity.id
_entity.type
_entity.pdbx_description
1 polymer ?
#
loop_
_entity_poly.entity_id
_entity_poly.type
_entity_poly.pdbx_seq_one_letter_code
_entity_poly.pdbx_strand_id
1 'polypeptide(L)'
;MNSIRDKVIECLSKEWQEESDTWESPEGKLIPYIRFSKFIMPDNDDFNRYHVAFTIWAKNVSVEIIESCGECGPEIDSDERWAMIKIYRVAKVPHAEFIANSSELIQKAYRILYEKFNP
;
A
#
# COMPACT_ATOMS: atom_id res chain seq x y z
N MET A 1 20.40 -19.06 0.31
CA MET A 1 19.36 -19.21 1.36
C MET A 1 18.31 -18.16 1.07
N ASN A 2 17.06 -18.55 0.75
CA ASN A 2 15.97 -17.58 0.63
C ASN A 2 15.73 -17.00 2.03
N SER A 3 15.99 -15.71 2.17
CA SER A 3 15.75 -14.99 3.42
C SER A 3 14.25 -14.97 3.71
N ILE A 4 13.87 -14.70 4.97
CA ILE A 4 12.46 -14.56 5.32
C ILE A 4 11.78 -13.44 4.53
N ARG A 5 12.54 -12.42 4.12
CA ARG A 5 12.09 -11.35 3.23
C ARG A 5 11.78 -11.86 1.82
N ASP A 6 12.62 -12.73 1.26
CA ASP A 6 12.42 -13.29 -0.08
C ASP A 6 11.12 -14.12 -0.15
N LYS A 7 10.79 -14.83 0.95
CA LYS A 7 9.52 -15.55 1.05
C LYS A 7 8.29 -14.63 1.06
N VAL A 8 8.40 -13.46 1.69
CA VAL A 8 7.33 -12.44 1.62
C VAL A 8 7.16 -11.94 0.18
N ILE A 9 8.25 -11.69 -0.52
CA ILE A 9 8.24 -11.29 -1.94
C ILE A 9 7.59 -12.38 -2.80
N GLU A 10 7.99 -13.65 -2.64
CA GLU A 10 7.39 -14.78 -3.35
C GLU A 10 5.87 -14.93 -3.10
N CYS A 11 5.39 -14.60 -1.88
CA CYS A 11 3.97 -14.60 -1.56
C CYS A 11 3.17 -13.54 -2.34
N LEU A 12 3.79 -12.40 -2.69
CA LEU A 12 3.10 -11.24 -3.28
C LEU A 12 3.35 -11.10 -4.78
N SER A 13 4.48 -11.56 -5.31
CA SER A 13 4.94 -11.26 -6.67
C SER A 13 4.07 -11.81 -7.81
N LYS A 14 3.15 -12.75 -7.53
CA LYS A 14 2.32 -13.38 -8.57
C LYS A 14 1.09 -12.55 -8.97
N GLU A 15 0.58 -11.70 -8.08
CA GLU A 15 -0.73 -11.08 -8.25
C GLU A 15 -0.73 -9.56 -8.06
N TRP A 16 0.41 -9.00 -7.66
CA TRP A 16 0.55 -7.62 -7.21
C TRP A 16 1.62 -6.90 -8.03
N GLN A 17 1.38 -5.62 -8.32
CA GLN A 17 2.35 -4.78 -8.99
C GLN A 17 3.46 -4.41 -8.00
N GLU A 18 4.71 -4.68 -8.37
CA GLU A 18 5.89 -4.37 -7.56
C GLU A 18 6.43 -2.97 -7.87
N GLU A 19 6.80 -2.24 -6.82
CA GLU A 19 7.52 -0.97 -6.83
C GLU A 19 8.64 -1.05 -5.78
N SER A 20 9.81 -0.49 -6.08
CA SER A 20 10.89 -0.32 -5.10
C SER A 20 11.27 1.15 -5.02
N ASP A 21 11.31 1.70 -3.81
CA ASP A 21 11.65 3.10 -3.58
C ASP A 21 12.21 3.30 -2.16
N THR A 22 12.45 4.56 -1.79
CA THR A 22 12.91 4.99 -0.48
C THR A 22 11.92 5.96 0.15
N TRP A 23 11.68 5.79 1.44
CA TRP A 23 10.92 6.76 2.25
C TRP A 23 11.88 7.55 3.13
N GLU A 24 11.81 8.87 3.08
CA GLU A 24 12.58 9.74 3.98
C GLU A 24 11.88 9.86 5.34
N SER A 25 12.59 9.49 6.41
CA SER A 25 12.10 9.64 7.78
C SER A 25 12.09 11.10 8.21
N PRO A 26 11.36 11.48 9.29
CA PRO A 26 11.38 12.83 9.85
C PRO A 26 12.79 13.32 10.22
N GLU A 27 13.71 12.39 10.47
CA GLU A 27 15.11 12.66 10.79
C GLU A 27 16.01 12.72 9.53
N GLY A 28 15.44 12.71 8.32
CA GLY A 28 16.15 12.79 7.05
C GLY A 28 16.81 11.48 6.61
N LYS A 29 16.43 10.33 7.17
CA LYS A 29 17.01 9.04 6.80
C LYS A 29 16.20 8.38 5.69
N LEU A 30 16.89 7.99 4.60
CA LEU A 30 16.28 7.22 3.53
C LEU A 30 16.13 5.75 3.94
N ILE A 31 14.88 5.28 3.99
CA ILE A 31 14.51 3.91 4.35
C ILE A 31 14.02 3.20 3.09
N PRO A 32 14.76 2.22 2.56
CA PRO A 32 14.33 1.48 1.39
C PRO A 32 13.13 0.59 1.72
N TYR A 33 12.21 0.47 0.77
CA TYR A 33 11.07 -0.44 0.82
C TYR A 33 10.83 -1.10 -0.53
N ILE A 34 10.10 -2.22 -0.50
CA ILE A 34 9.48 -2.82 -1.69
C ILE A 34 7.98 -2.84 -1.44
N ARG A 35 7.18 -2.26 -2.34
CA ARG A 35 5.73 -2.21 -2.24
C ARG A 35 5.11 -3.11 -3.30
N PHE A 36 4.14 -3.90 -2.88
CA PHE A 36 3.26 -4.66 -3.76
C PHE A 36 1.86 -4.07 -3.66
N SER A 37 1.34 -3.52 -4.75
CA SER A 37 0.03 -2.86 -4.78
C SER A 37 -0.90 -3.46 -5.82
N LYS A 38 -2.20 -3.41 -5.55
CA LYS A 38 -3.24 -3.74 -6.52
C LYS A 38 -4.28 -2.64 -6.50
N PHE A 39 -4.38 -1.94 -7.63
CA PHE A 39 -5.38 -0.90 -7.84
C PHE A 39 -6.78 -1.51 -7.86
N ILE A 40 -7.68 -0.85 -7.14
CA ILE A 40 -9.12 -1.07 -7.21
C ILE A 40 -9.70 0.29 -7.54
N MET A 41 -9.95 0.54 -8.82
CA MET A 41 -10.81 1.66 -9.21
C MET A 41 -12.24 1.23 -8.92
N PRO A 42 -12.96 1.89 -8.00
CA PRO A 42 -14.38 1.69 -7.92
C PRO A 42 -15.07 2.30 -9.16
N ASP A 43 -16.15 1.67 -9.63
CA ASP A 43 -16.88 2.13 -10.83
C ASP A 43 -17.59 3.50 -10.64
N ASN A 44 -17.69 4.00 -9.40
CA ASN A 44 -18.50 5.17 -9.03
C ASN A 44 -17.69 6.39 -8.53
N ASP A 45 -16.37 6.31 -8.42
CA ASP A 45 -15.52 7.41 -7.96
C ASP A 45 -14.41 7.68 -8.98
N ASP A 46 -14.73 8.53 -9.96
CA ASP A 46 -13.81 8.92 -11.03
C ASP A 46 -12.61 9.75 -10.52
N PHE A 47 -12.70 10.28 -9.30
CA PHE A 47 -11.73 11.22 -8.74
C PHE A 47 -10.73 10.57 -7.79
N ASN A 48 -11.15 9.56 -7.03
CA ASN A 48 -10.29 8.83 -6.10
C ASN A 48 -9.97 7.43 -6.59
N ARG A 49 -8.68 7.08 -6.51
CA ARG A 49 -8.19 5.73 -6.73
C ARG A 49 -7.81 5.11 -5.40
N TYR A 50 -8.39 3.97 -5.10
CA TYR A 50 -8.02 3.20 -3.92
C TYR A 50 -7.15 2.02 -4.33
N HIS A 51 -6.18 1.67 -3.51
CA HIS A 51 -5.42 0.44 -3.71
C HIS A 51 -5.01 -0.16 -2.38
N VAL A 52 -4.99 -1.49 -2.34
CA VAL A 52 -4.35 -2.22 -1.24
C VAL A 52 -2.86 -2.27 -1.55
N ALA A 53 -2.03 -1.99 -0.53
CA ALA A 53 -0.58 -2.00 -0.61
C ALA A 53 0.03 -2.84 0.52
N PHE A 54 1.02 -3.65 0.16
CA PHE A 54 1.88 -4.39 1.06
C PHE A 54 3.28 -3.83 0.95
N THR A 55 3.73 -3.07 1.94
CA THR A 55 5.05 -2.46 1.93
C THR A 55 6.00 -3.26 2.82
N ILE A 56 7.01 -3.88 2.21
CA ILE A 56 8.07 -4.64 2.86
C ILE A 56 9.18 -3.67 3.29
N TRP A 57 9.29 -3.49 4.60
CA TRP A 57 10.36 -2.76 5.26
C TRP A 57 11.48 -3.69 5.68
N ALA A 58 12.58 -3.12 6.19
CA ALA A 58 13.72 -3.86 6.69
C ALA A 58 13.39 -4.97 7.71
N LYS A 59 12.37 -4.76 8.57
CA LYS A 59 12.02 -5.69 9.67
C LYS A 59 10.57 -6.14 9.71
N ASN A 60 9.70 -5.58 8.87
CA ASN A 60 8.26 -5.80 8.94
C ASN A 60 7.59 -5.59 7.58
N VAL A 61 6.32 -5.96 7.49
CA VAL A 61 5.42 -5.63 6.39
C VAL A 61 4.33 -4.71 6.95
N SER A 62 4.06 -3.59 6.28
CA SER A 62 2.82 -2.85 6.49
C SER A 62 1.78 -3.26 5.46
N VAL A 63 0.54 -3.39 5.92
CA VAL A 63 -0.64 -3.59 5.06
C VAL A 63 -1.45 -2.31 5.13
N GLU A 64 -1.65 -1.69 3.99
CA GLU A 64 -2.15 -0.32 3.85
C GLU A 64 -3.24 -0.27 2.79
N ILE A 65 -4.23 0.61 3.00
CA ILE A 65 -5.15 1.08 1.98
C ILE A 65 -4.71 2.49 1.65
N ILE A 66 -4.44 2.75 0.38
CA ILE A 66 -3.98 4.04 -0.10
C ILE A 66 -5.07 4.63 -0.97
N GLU A 67 -5.54 5.81 -0.58
CA GLU A 67 -6.45 6.66 -1.33
C GLU A 67 -5.61 7.72 -2.03
N SER A 68 -5.73 7.81 -3.35
CA SER A 68 -5.10 8.84 -4.16
C SER A 68 -6.19 9.65 -4.86
N CYS A 69 -6.33 10.93 -4.51
CA CYS A 69 -7.27 11.83 -5.19
C CYS A 69 -6.58 12.57 -6.34
N GLY A 70 -7.09 12.45 -7.55
CA GLY A 70 -6.59 13.14 -8.75
C GLY A 70 -6.98 14.61 -8.86
N GLU A 71 -7.99 15.07 -8.10
CA GLU A 71 -8.57 16.42 -8.22
C GLU A 71 -8.67 17.20 -6.89
N CYS A 72 -8.25 16.62 -5.77
CA CYS A 72 -8.38 17.26 -4.46
C CYS A 72 -7.13 18.08 -4.13
N GLY A 73 -6.93 19.21 -4.83
CA GLY A 73 -5.97 20.24 -4.47
C GLY A 73 -6.66 21.60 -4.37
N PRO A 74 -6.14 22.58 -3.61
CA PRO A 74 -6.74 23.91 -3.52
C PRO A 74 -6.82 24.67 -4.86
N GLU A 75 -6.16 24.16 -5.91
CA GLU A 75 -6.10 24.78 -7.23
C GLU A 75 -6.36 23.74 -8.33
N ILE A 76 -7.63 23.59 -8.69
CA ILE A 76 -8.15 22.65 -9.72
C ILE A 76 -7.50 22.89 -11.11
N ASP A 77 -6.93 24.08 -11.34
CA ASP A 77 -6.32 24.53 -12.61
C ASP A 77 -4.80 24.80 -12.54
N SER A 78 -4.08 24.33 -11.51
CA SER A 78 -2.62 24.51 -11.45
C SER A 78 -1.86 23.34 -12.10
N ASP A 79 -0.71 23.61 -12.71
CA ASP A 79 0.27 22.59 -13.16
C ASP A 79 0.85 21.80 -11.96
N GLU A 80 0.55 22.23 -10.73
CA GLU A 80 0.95 21.66 -9.45
C GLU A 80 -0.17 20.77 -8.87
N ARG A 81 -0.83 19.94 -9.69
CA ARG A 81 -1.77 18.92 -9.18
C ARG A 81 -1.02 17.90 -8.33
N TRP A 82 -0.85 18.18 -7.04
CA TRP A 82 -0.38 17.20 -6.07
C TRP A 82 -1.53 16.23 -5.82
N ALA A 83 -1.41 15.00 -6.31
CA ALA A 83 -2.31 13.93 -5.92
C ALA A 83 -2.29 13.84 -4.39
N MET A 84 -3.42 14.15 -3.74
CA MET A 84 -3.51 13.94 -2.30
C MET A 84 -3.51 12.44 -2.03
N ILE A 85 -2.48 11.98 -1.33
CA ILE A 85 -2.34 10.59 -0.90
C ILE A 85 -2.69 10.51 0.58
N LYS A 86 -3.73 9.73 0.91
CA LYS A 86 -4.01 9.31 2.28
C LYS A 86 -3.69 7.83 2.43
N ILE A 87 -3.00 7.50 3.51
CA ILE A 87 -2.60 6.12 3.81
C ILE A 87 -3.30 5.68 5.09
N TYR A 88 -4.16 4.66 4.97
CA TYR A 88 -4.79 3.99 6.09
C TYR A 88 -4.09 2.67 6.38
N ARG A 89 -3.40 2.58 7.52
CA ARG A 89 -2.70 1.36 7.92
C ARG A 89 -3.65 0.34 8.56
N VAL A 90 -3.78 -0.82 7.91
CA VAL A 90 -4.56 -1.96 8.39
C VAL A 90 -3.76 -2.79 9.41
N ALA A 91 -2.48 -3.03 9.12
CA ALA A 91 -1.61 -3.82 9.98
C ALA A 91 -0.13 -3.46 9.78
N LYS A 92 0.70 -3.79 10.76
CA LYS A 92 2.16 -3.80 10.67
C LYS A 92 2.70 -4.98 11.46
N VAL A 93 3.25 -5.96 10.77
CA VAL A 93 3.64 -7.25 11.36
C VAL A 93 5.06 -7.65 10.93
N PRO A 94 5.82 -8.39 11.76
CA PRO A 94 7.09 -8.98 11.34
C PRO A 94 6.93 -9.89 10.11
N HIS A 95 8.01 -10.10 9.35
CA HIS A 95 7.97 -10.96 8.15
C HIS A 95 7.46 -12.38 8.44
N ALA A 96 7.85 -12.97 9.56
CA ALA A 96 7.43 -14.33 9.92
C ALA A 96 5.91 -14.43 10.17
N GLU A 97 5.35 -13.43 10.86
CA GLU A 97 3.92 -13.35 11.13
C GLU A 97 3.13 -13.06 9.86
N PHE A 98 3.67 -12.23 8.96
CA PHE A 98 3.07 -12.02 7.64
C PHE A 98 2.96 -13.34 6.87
N ILE A 99 4.03 -14.13 6.79
CA ILE A 99 4.03 -15.41 6.07
C ILE A 99 2.99 -16.38 6.65
N ALA A 100 2.85 -16.41 7.98
CA ALA A 100 1.89 -17.30 8.65
C ALA A 100 0.43 -16.90 8.38
N ASN A 101 0.14 -15.60 8.20
CA ASN A 101 -1.22 -15.06 8.20
C ASN A 101 -1.55 -14.23 6.94
N SER A 102 -0.78 -14.38 5.86
CA SER A 102 -0.87 -13.51 4.68
C SER A 102 -2.27 -13.49 4.07
N SER A 103 -2.88 -14.67 3.88
CA SER A 103 -4.24 -14.79 3.36
C SER A 103 -5.28 -14.05 4.22
N GLU A 104 -5.19 -14.16 5.55
CA GLU A 104 -6.12 -13.47 6.45
C GLU A 104 -5.91 -11.95 6.41
N LEU A 105 -4.66 -11.49 6.38
CA LEU A 105 -4.32 -10.07 6.27
C LEU A 105 -4.80 -9.46 4.95
N ILE A 106 -4.66 -10.19 3.84
CA ILE A 106 -5.16 -9.80 2.52
C ILE A 106 -6.69 -9.69 2.55
N GLN A 107 -7.39 -10.71 3.04
CA GLN A 107 -8.85 -10.70 3.15
C GLN A 107 -9.35 -9.56 4.04
N LYS A 108 -8.68 -9.31 5.17
CA LYS A 108 -9.00 -8.20 6.07
C LYS A 108 -8.80 -6.85 5.40
N ALA A 109 -7.72 -6.66 4.64
CA ALA A 109 -7.47 -5.41 3.91
C ALA A 109 -8.56 -5.15 2.87
N TYR A 110 -8.92 -6.16 2.08
CA TYR A 110 -10.05 -6.04 1.14
C TYR A 110 -11.37 -5.77 1.85
N ARG A 111 -11.67 -6.48 2.95
CA ARG A 111 -12.90 -6.24 3.71
C ARG A 111 -12.98 -4.79 4.20
N ILE A 112 -11.91 -4.27 4.80
CA ILE A 112 -11.88 -2.86 5.26
C ILE A 112 -12.04 -1.90 4.09
N LEU A 113 -11.38 -2.16 2.96
CA LEU A 113 -11.55 -1.38 1.75
C LEU A 113 -13.03 -1.35 1.35
N TYR A 114 -13.68 -2.50 1.22
CA TYR A 114 -15.08 -2.62 0.80
C TYR A 114 -16.11 -2.18 1.87
N GLU A 115 -15.76 -2.13 3.15
CA GLU A 115 -16.67 -1.67 4.21
C GLU A 115 -16.57 -0.17 4.48
N LYS A 116 -15.37 0.41 4.34
CA LYS A 116 -15.10 1.80 4.75
C LYS A 116 -14.84 2.76 3.60
N PHE A 117 -14.26 2.27 2.53
CA PHE A 117 -13.78 3.06 1.40
C PHE A 117 -14.50 2.69 0.10
N ASN A 118 -15.48 1.79 0.18
CA ASN A 118 -16.36 1.48 -0.92
C ASN A 118 -17.27 2.68 -1.17
N PRO A 119 -17.24 3.28 -2.37
CA PRO A 119 -18.26 4.21 -2.82
C PRO A 119 -19.58 3.50 -3.12
#